data_AF-A0A0N1H330-F1
#
_entry.id   AF-A0A0N1H330-F1
#
_cell.length_a   1.000
_cell.length_b   1.000
_cell.length_c   1.000
_cell.angle_alpha   90.00
_cell.angle_beta   90.00
_cell.angle_gamma   90.00
#
_symmetry.space_group_name_H-M   'P 1'
#
loop_
_entity.id
_entity.type
_entity.pdbx_description
1 polymer ?
#
loop_
_entity_poly.entity_id
_entity_poly.type
_entity_poly.pdbx_seq_one_letter_code
_entity_poly.pdbx_strand_id
1 'polypeptide(L)'
;MKSINAIAIALLSYLMQVSSCLPAQVSNTTFADLGKRQCIRAGDENNYQCDEKLPKLSEIVARIRDTSDYGLADDQHVAVFWTNLGDSAQMGTAMSITEILWMQGWLESRRLRWYWWFEHINLNWRKAQVDWINNNNIQYQEGQGHNPLFTFDVCSYQALAAAAIHPHAYLFTKKGVDWRQDSMWNQVEFWQLTKNKNIKRIYRVDPRPWDVAGILPVQMCSHSSEEILWDRDRGDAEIEPVDTCRVP
;
A
#
# COMPACT_ATOMS: atom_id res chain seq x y z
N MET A 1 11.69 61.33 41.14
CA MET A 1 12.01 60.87 42.51
C MET A 1 10.83 60.04 43.01
N LYS A 2 10.99 58.71 43.16
CA LYS A 2 10.14 57.75 43.94
C LYS A 2 8.66 57.61 43.48
N SER A 3 7.99 56.47 43.37
CA SER A 3 8.19 55.02 43.65
C SER A 3 6.98 54.30 42.97
N ILE A 4 7.16 53.25 42.17
CA ILE A 4 7.05 51.80 42.52
C ILE A 4 5.61 51.27 42.78
N ASN A 5 5.24 50.27 41.97
CA ASN A 5 4.32 49.12 42.17
C ASN A 5 2.79 49.30 42.23
N ALA A 6 2.10 48.68 41.27
CA ALA A 6 1.19 47.55 41.54
C ALA A 6 0.83 46.82 40.23
N ILE A 7 1.52 45.71 40.00
CA ILE A 7 1.19 44.70 38.98
C ILE A 7 0.06 43.84 39.57
N ALA A 8 -1.13 43.89 38.97
CA ALA A 8 -2.20 42.94 39.26
C ALA A 8 -2.25 41.90 38.12
N ILE A 9 -1.78 40.71 38.48
CA ILE A 9 -1.70 39.50 37.66
C ILE A 9 -3.12 38.99 37.43
N ALA A 10 -3.60 39.04 36.18
CA ALA A 10 -4.75 38.28 35.72
C ALA A 10 -4.24 37.09 34.89
N LEU A 11 -3.76 36.05 35.58
CA LEU A 11 -3.49 34.73 35.01
C LEU A 11 -4.84 34.02 34.83
N LEU A 12 -5.49 34.28 33.69
CA LEU A 12 -6.67 33.52 33.27
C LEU A 12 -6.22 32.21 32.63
N SER A 13 -6.70 31.14 33.25
CA SER A 13 -6.50 29.73 32.98
C SER A 13 -6.84 29.34 31.54
N TYR A 14 -5.84 29.32 30.66
CA TYR A 14 -5.90 28.52 29.43
C TYR A 14 -5.31 27.15 29.73
N LEU A 15 -6.16 26.25 30.24
CA LEU A 15 -5.87 24.82 30.26
C LEU A 15 -5.81 24.37 28.81
N MET A 16 -4.59 24.28 28.27
CA MET A 16 -4.31 23.51 27.08
C MET A 16 -4.79 22.08 27.34
N GLN A 17 -5.90 21.69 26.71
CA GLN A 17 -6.23 20.29 26.49
C GLN A 17 -5.18 19.74 25.55
N VAL A 18 -4.06 19.31 26.12
CA VAL A 18 -3.11 18.44 25.44
C VAL A 18 -3.81 17.10 25.34
N SER A 19 -4.62 16.93 24.29
CA SER A 19 -5.06 15.61 23.85
C SER A 19 -3.78 14.85 23.51
N SER A 20 -3.31 14.09 24.49
CA SER A 20 -2.28 13.10 24.30
C SER A 20 -2.85 12.09 23.31
N CYS A 21 -2.46 12.21 22.05
CA CYS A 21 -2.47 11.08 21.12
C CYS A 21 -1.60 10.02 21.77
N LEU A 22 -2.21 9.16 22.58
CA LEU A 22 -1.58 7.91 22.97
C LEU A 22 -1.25 7.20 21.65
N PRO A 23 0.03 6.85 21.40
CA PRO A 23 0.34 6.02 20.26
C PRO A 23 -0.52 4.77 20.37
N ALA A 24 -1.24 4.46 19.29
CA ALA A 24 -1.98 3.22 19.20
C ALA A 24 -0.99 2.11 19.58
N GLN A 25 -1.29 1.38 20.66
CA GLN A 25 -0.48 0.23 21.03
C GLN A 25 -0.57 -0.74 19.86
N VAL A 26 0.50 -0.79 19.07
CA VAL A 26 0.72 -1.81 18.07
C VAL A 26 0.72 -3.10 18.86
N SER A 27 -0.37 -3.84 18.76
CA SER A 27 -0.51 -5.13 19.41
C SER A 27 0.65 -5.96 18.89
N ASN A 28 1.60 -6.29 19.76
CA ASN A 28 2.64 -7.27 19.47
C ASN A 28 1.93 -8.61 19.30
N THR A 29 1.38 -8.85 18.11
CA THR A 29 1.12 -10.18 17.61
C THR A 29 2.48 -10.84 17.53
N THR A 30 2.89 -11.47 18.63
CA THR A 30 3.77 -12.61 18.59
C THR A 30 3.27 -13.48 17.45
N PHE A 31 4.15 -13.84 16.51
CA PHE A 31 3.93 -14.77 15.39
C PHE A 31 3.57 -16.20 15.86
N ALA A 32 2.77 -16.29 16.93
CA ALA A 32 2.30 -17.48 17.58
C ALA A 32 1.54 -18.30 16.54
N ASP A 33 2.27 -19.28 16.01
CA ASP A 33 1.80 -20.37 15.21
C ASP A 33 1.00 -19.93 13.97
N LEU A 34 1.69 -19.29 13.03
CA LEU A 34 1.31 -19.33 11.63
C LEU A 34 1.31 -20.81 11.21
N GLY A 35 0.20 -21.51 11.45
CA GLY A 35 0.01 -22.89 10.99
C GLY A 35 0.35 -22.96 9.50
N LYS A 36 0.90 -24.08 9.04
CA LYS A 36 1.42 -24.32 7.67
C LYS A 36 0.36 -24.03 6.60
N ARG A 37 0.14 -22.76 6.25
CA ARG A 37 -0.78 -22.23 5.23
C ARG A 37 -0.08 -21.31 4.23
N GLN A 38 1.24 -21.29 4.30
CA GLN A 38 2.13 -20.52 3.46
C GLN A 38 3.48 -21.23 3.38
N CYS A 39 4.33 -20.83 2.45
CA CYS A 39 5.75 -21.14 2.49
C CYS A 39 6.37 -20.63 3.81
N ILE A 40 6.90 -21.53 4.62
CA ILE A 40 7.63 -21.23 5.87
C ILE A 40 9.10 -21.54 5.64
N ARG A 41 10.00 -20.64 6.08
CA ARG A 41 11.44 -20.86 5.97
C ARG A 41 11.84 -22.11 6.77
N ALA A 42 12.48 -23.07 6.11
CA ALA A 42 12.90 -24.36 6.64
C ALA A 42 14.42 -24.47 6.67
N GLY A 43 15.05 -23.67 7.54
CA GLY A 43 16.51 -23.62 7.65
C GLY A 43 17.09 -22.39 6.96
N ASP A 44 17.86 -22.59 5.89
CA ASP A 44 18.55 -21.50 5.19
C ASP A 44 17.60 -20.53 4.45
N GLU A 45 18.15 -19.41 3.95
CA GLU A 45 17.38 -18.32 3.32
C GLU A 45 16.62 -18.73 2.05
N ASN A 46 16.97 -19.88 1.45
CA ASN A 46 16.44 -20.34 0.16
C ASN A 46 15.53 -21.56 0.31
N ASN A 47 15.49 -22.20 1.48
CA ASN A 47 14.65 -23.36 1.72
C ASN A 47 13.30 -22.96 2.33
N TYR A 48 12.23 -23.11 1.55
CA TYR A 48 10.87 -22.86 2.00
C TYR A 48 10.05 -24.15 1.92
N GLN A 49 9.36 -24.49 3.01
CA GLN A 49 8.35 -25.55 3.05
C GLN A 49 6.98 -24.92 2.89
N CYS A 50 6.33 -25.19 1.77
CA CYS A 50 5.00 -24.71 1.45
C CYS A 50 3.98 -25.82 1.69
N ASP A 51 2.73 -25.43 1.97
CA ASP A 51 1.62 -26.36 2.12
C ASP A 51 0.68 -26.29 0.91
N GLU A 52 -0.34 -27.13 0.88
CA GLU A 52 -1.26 -27.26 -0.26
C GLU A 52 -2.37 -26.19 -0.26
N LYS A 53 -2.30 -25.16 0.60
CA LYS A 53 -3.29 -24.09 0.67
C LYS A 53 -2.68 -22.76 0.26
N LEU A 54 -3.50 -21.92 -0.37
CA LEU A 54 -3.10 -20.56 -0.67
C LEU A 54 -3.00 -19.79 0.65
N PRO A 55 -2.02 -18.88 0.78
CA PRO A 55 -1.95 -18.00 1.94
C PRO A 55 -3.23 -17.18 2.08
N LYS A 56 -3.73 -17.10 3.31
CA LYS A 56 -4.85 -16.21 3.64
C LYS A 56 -4.42 -14.75 3.47
N LEU A 57 -5.39 -13.88 3.22
CA LEU A 57 -5.16 -12.43 3.19
C LEU A 57 -4.39 -11.93 4.43
N SER A 58 -4.79 -12.38 5.62
CA SER A 58 -4.14 -11.99 6.89
C SER A 58 -2.68 -12.45 6.99
N GLU A 59 -2.33 -13.59 6.39
CA GLU A 59 -0.97 -14.13 6.42
C GLU A 59 -0.06 -13.34 5.47
N ILE A 60 -0.58 -12.98 4.29
CA ILE A 60 0.14 -12.09 3.37
C ILE A 60 0.32 -10.69 4.01
N VAL A 61 -0.73 -10.15 4.65
CA VAL A 61 -0.62 -8.88 5.40
C VAL A 61 0.45 -8.95 6.49
N ALA A 62 0.51 -10.06 7.23
CA ALA A 62 1.53 -10.26 8.26
C ALA A 62 2.95 -10.25 7.66
N ARG A 63 3.16 -10.92 6.51
CA ARG A 63 4.45 -10.91 5.79
C ARG A 63 4.85 -9.53 5.31
N ILE A 64 3.92 -8.76 4.76
CA ILE A 64 4.17 -7.40 4.27
C ILE A 64 4.62 -6.46 5.41
N ARG A 65 4.18 -6.73 6.64
CA ARG A 65 4.53 -5.99 7.85
C ARG A 65 5.73 -6.55 8.61
N ASP A 66 6.24 -7.71 8.22
CA ASP A 66 7.32 -8.38 8.95
C ASP A 66 8.68 -7.74 8.64
N THR A 67 9.00 -6.65 9.35
CA THR A 67 10.28 -5.94 9.19
C THR A 67 11.50 -6.79 9.55
N SER A 68 11.32 -7.93 10.23
CA SER A 68 12.40 -8.89 10.49
C SER A 68 12.70 -9.81 9.30
N ASP A 69 11.78 -9.87 8.33
CA ASP A 69 11.89 -10.66 7.10
C ASP A 69 11.57 -9.81 5.86
N TYR A 70 12.23 -8.65 5.75
CA TYR A 70 12.16 -7.73 4.60
C TYR A 70 10.79 -7.10 4.31
N GLY A 71 9.80 -7.24 5.20
CA GLY A 71 8.55 -6.47 5.11
C GLY A 71 8.79 -4.98 5.32
N LEU A 72 8.11 -4.14 4.53
CA LEU A 72 8.30 -2.69 4.51
C LEU A 72 7.06 -1.89 4.92
N ALA A 73 5.93 -2.53 5.20
CA ALA A 73 4.72 -1.81 5.61
C ALA A 73 4.77 -1.38 7.07
N ASP A 74 5.41 -0.24 7.31
CA ASP A 74 5.46 0.46 8.59
C ASP A 74 4.92 1.89 8.48
N ASP A 75 5.08 2.69 9.53
CA ASP A 75 4.65 4.08 9.59
C ASP A 75 5.64 5.07 8.92
N GLN A 76 6.77 4.59 8.42
CA GLN A 76 7.80 5.37 7.72
C GLN A 76 7.75 5.22 6.21
N HIS A 77 7.13 4.15 5.70
CA HIS A 77 7.04 3.87 4.27
C HIS A 77 5.61 4.04 3.73
N VAL A 78 5.47 4.85 2.67
CA VAL A 78 4.19 5.03 1.98
C VAL A 78 3.88 3.83 1.09
N ALA A 79 2.62 3.40 1.07
CA ALA A 79 2.15 2.40 0.11
C ALA A 79 1.99 3.05 -1.27
N VAL A 80 2.59 2.43 -2.29
CA VAL A 80 2.60 2.93 -3.67
C VAL A 80 1.91 1.95 -4.61
N PHE A 81 1.02 2.50 -5.43
CA PHE A 81 0.19 1.81 -6.42
C PHE A 81 0.34 2.48 -7.78
N TRP A 82 -0.03 1.80 -8.85
CA TRP A 82 -0.03 2.39 -10.19
C TRP A 82 -1.13 1.87 -11.08
N THR A 83 -1.51 2.70 -12.05
CA THR A 83 -2.37 2.29 -13.16
C THR A 83 -2.19 3.26 -14.33
N ASN A 84 -2.22 2.78 -15.57
CA ASN A 84 -2.28 3.61 -16.79
C ASN A 84 -1.19 4.69 -16.98
N LEU A 85 0.05 4.50 -16.50
CA LEU A 85 1.11 5.50 -16.65
C LEU A 85 1.63 5.62 -18.10
N GLY A 86 1.65 4.53 -18.85
CA GLY A 86 2.12 4.45 -20.24
C GLY A 86 1.04 3.99 -21.22
N ASP A 87 1.46 3.64 -22.44
CA ASP A 87 0.61 3.03 -23.48
C ASP A 87 0.47 1.51 -23.32
N SER A 88 1.12 0.93 -22.30
CA SER A 88 0.94 -0.45 -21.83
C SER A 88 -0.43 -0.59 -21.15
N ALA A 89 -1.50 -0.30 -21.89
CA ALA A 89 -2.88 -0.34 -21.45
C ALA A 89 -3.45 -1.76 -21.35
N GLN A 90 -2.61 -2.81 -21.35
CA GLN A 90 -3.07 -4.19 -21.21
C GLN A 90 -3.04 -4.62 -19.74
N MET A 91 -4.07 -5.38 -19.33
CA MET A 91 -4.09 -5.97 -17.99
C MET A 91 -2.91 -6.94 -17.86
N GLY A 92 -2.10 -6.80 -16.81
CA GLY A 92 -0.99 -7.72 -16.55
C GLY A 92 0.32 -7.40 -17.29
N THR A 93 0.40 -6.31 -18.07
CA THR A 93 1.71 -5.83 -18.53
C THR A 93 2.45 -5.19 -17.37
N ALA A 94 3.65 -5.70 -17.08
CA ALA A 94 4.56 -5.10 -16.11
C ALA A 94 4.82 -3.64 -16.47
N MET A 95 4.99 -2.80 -15.44
CA MET A 95 5.44 -1.43 -15.61
C MET A 95 6.77 -1.42 -16.37
N SER A 96 6.91 -0.54 -17.37
CA SER A 96 8.18 -0.35 -18.06
C SER A 96 9.21 0.24 -17.10
N ILE A 97 10.49 -0.06 -17.34
CA ILE A 97 11.60 0.50 -16.54
C ILE A 97 11.50 2.03 -16.46
N THR A 98 11.12 2.69 -17.56
CA THR A 98 10.94 4.14 -17.61
C THR A 98 9.89 4.65 -16.64
N GLU A 99 8.71 4.00 -16.59
CA GLU A 99 7.65 4.38 -15.65
C GLU A 99 8.07 4.15 -14.19
N ILE A 100 8.82 3.08 -13.92
CA ILE A 100 9.39 2.80 -12.58
C ILE A 100 10.31 3.95 -12.18
N LEU A 101 11.21 4.37 -13.07
CA LEU A 101 12.16 5.47 -12.81
C LEU A 101 11.45 6.81 -12.59
N TRP A 102 10.35 7.09 -13.30
CA TRP A 102 9.56 8.30 -13.05
C TRP A 102 8.95 8.31 -11.65
N MET A 103 8.35 7.19 -11.23
CA MET A 103 7.78 7.06 -9.89
C MET A 103 8.85 7.19 -8.80
N GLN A 104 9.97 6.47 -8.96
CA GLN A 104 11.11 6.53 -8.04
C GLN A 104 11.66 7.95 -7.93
N GLY A 105 11.92 8.62 -9.05
CA GLY A 105 12.42 10.00 -9.06
C GLY A 105 11.47 10.97 -8.35
N TRP A 106 10.15 10.81 -8.52
CA TRP A 106 9.16 11.61 -7.82
C TRP A 106 9.19 11.37 -6.30
N LEU A 107 9.23 10.10 -5.87
CA LEU A 107 9.27 9.70 -4.45
C LEU A 107 10.55 10.21 -3.77
N GLU A 108 11.70 10.04 -4.44
CA GLU A 108 13.00 10.50 -3.98
C GLU A 108 13.07 12.03 -3.84
N SER A 109 12.50 12.77 -4.80
CA SER A 109 12.46 14.24 -4.75
C SER A 109 11.72 14.77 -3.51
N ARG A 110 10.80 13.97 -2.96
CA ARG A 110 10.02 14.26 -1.75
C ARG A 110 10.55 13.58 -0.50
N ARG A 111 11.66 12.84 -0.62
CA ARG A 111 12.28 12.07 0.47
C ARG A 111 11.29 11.09 1.13
N LEU A 112 10.37 10.55 0.34
CA LEU A 112 9.42 9.55 0.81
C LEU A 112 10.08 8.18 0.73
N ARG A 113 10.08 7.44 1.84
CA ARG A 113 10.34 6.00 1.79
C ARG A 113 9.06 5.30 1.37
N TRP A 114 9.17 4.23 0.62
CA TRP A 114 8.01 3.63 -0.04
C TRP A 114 8.17 2.13 -0.18
N TYR A 115 7.05 1.46 -0.41
CA TYR A 115 6.99 0.08 -0.88
C TYR A 115 5.83 -0.09 -1.84
N TRP A 116 5.91 -1.13 -2.65
CA TRP A 116 4.96 -1.47 -3.70
C TRP A 116 4.98 -3.00 -3.89
N TRP A 117 4.09 -3.55 -4.72
CA TRP A 117 3.91 -5.02 -4.76
C TRP A 117 5.19 -5.80 -5.13
N PHE A 118 6.18 -5.23 -5.82
CA PHE A 118 7.42 -5.95 -6.06
C PHE A 118 8.37 -5.97 -4.84
N GLU A 119 8.37 -4.95 -4.00
CA GLU A 119 9.37 -4.79 -2.91
C GLU A 119 8.74 -4.86 -1.51
N HIS A 120 7.46 -5.17 -1.39
CA HIS A 120 6.75 -5.19 -0.10
C HIS A 120 6.97 -6.44 0.77
N ILE A 121 7.61 -7.49 0.24
CA ILE A 121 7.84 -8.78 0.93
C ILE A 121 9.18 -9.38 0.52
N ASN A 122 9.65 -10.36 1.29
CA ASN A 122 10.77 -11.21 0.92
C ASN A 122 10.54 -11.85 -0.47
N LEU A 123 11.38 -11.44 -1.45
CA LEU A 123 11.28 -11.91 -2.83
C LEU A 123 11.50 -13.42 -2.97
N ASN A 124 12.34 -14.02 -2.13
CA ASN A 124 12.58 -15.46 -2.13
C ASN A 124 11.33 -16.21 -1.64
N TRP A 125 10.66 -15.70 -0.61
CA TRP A 125 9.37 -16.24 -0.15
C TRP A 125 8.33 -16.18 -1.28
N ARG A 126 8.17 -15.01 -1.92
CA ARG A 126 7.21 -14.85 -3.02
C ARG A 126 7.50 -15.82 -4.16
N LYS A 127 8.77 -15.92 -4.55
CA LYS A 127 9.22 -16.86 -5.59
C LYS A 127 8.88 -18.30 -5.21
N ALA A 128 9.20 -18.72 -3.98
CA ALA A 128 8.89 -20.06 -3.50
C ALA A 128 7.38 -20.35 -3.55
N GLN A 129 6.54 -19.39 -3.15
CA GLN A 129 5.09 -19.52 -3.19
C GLN A 129 4.56 -19.65 -4.62
N VAL A 130 5.04 -18.82 -5.54
CA VAL A 130 4.68 -18.89 -6.97
C VAL A 130 5.13 -20.21 -7.60
N ASP A 131 6.37 -20.63 -7.35
CA ASP A 131 6.92 -21.90 -7.86
C ASP A 131 6.10 -23.08 -7.32
N TRP A 132 5.74 -23.07 -6.03
CA TRP A 132 4.90 -24.10 -5.42
C TRP A 132 3.49 -24.15 -6.00
N ILE A 133 2.83 -23.00 -6.18
CA ILE A 133 1.49 -22.94 -6.78
C ILE A 133 1.51 -23.49 -8.22
N ASN A 134 2.52 -23.13 -9.01
CA ASN A 134 2.69 -23.65 -10.37
C ASN A 134 2.86 -25.17 -10.39
N ASN A 135 3.72 -25.70 -9.51
CA ASN A 135 4.03 -27.13 -9.46
C ASN A 135 2.89 -27.98 -8.90
N ASN A 136 1.94 -27.38 -8.17
CA ASN A 136 0.82 -28.07 -7.53
C ASN A 136 -0.56 -27.58 -8.02
N ASN A 137 -0.61 -26.94 -9.20
CA ASN A 137 -1.81 -26.27 -9.71
C ASN A 137 -3.08 -27.16 -9.73
N ILE A 138 -2.93 -28.47 -10.00
CA ILE A 138 -4.06 -29.42 -9.98
C ILE A 138 -4.76 -29.45 -8.62
N GLN A 139 -3.99 -29.54 -7.53
CA GLN A 139 -4.52 -29.59 -6.16
C GLN A 139 -5.32 -28.33 -5.82
N TYR A 140 -4.87 -27.18 -6.31
CA TYR A 140 -5.55 -25.91 -6.12
C TYR A 140 -6.83 -25.77 -6.97
N GLN A 141 -6.78 -26.18 -8.23
CA GLN A 141 -7.91 -26.04 -9.16
C GLN A 141 -9.12 -26.86 -8.71
N GLU A 142 -8.89 -28.07 -8.19
CA GLU A 142 -9.95 -28.94 -7.67
C GLU A 142 -10.69 -28.32 -6.48
N GLY A 143 -10.05 -27.43 -5.71
CA GLY A 143 -10.64 -26.78 -4.54
C GLY A 143 -11.18 -25.36 -4.75
N GLN A 144 -10.71 -24.62 -5.76
CA GLN A 144 -10.94 -23.16 -5.87
C GLN A 144 -11.78 -22.72 -7.08
N GLY A 145 -11.88 -23.53 -8.14
CA GLY A 145 -12.63 -23.17 -9.36
C GLY A 145 -12.07 -21.98 -10.17
N HIS A 146 -10.92 -21.42 -9.75
CA HIS A 146 -10.23 -20.31 -10.38
C HIS A 146 -8.73 -20.61 -10.53
N ASN A 147 -8.04 -19.83 -11.35
CA ASN A 147 -6.57 -19.92 -11.46
C ASN A 147 -5.95 -19.53 -10.09
N PRO A 148 -5.17 -20.41 -9.44
CA PRO A 148 -4.64 -20.15 -8.11
C PRO A 148 -3.55 -19.07 -8.09
N LEU A 149 -2.77 -18.92 -9.17
CA LEU A 149 -1.83 -17.81 -9.28
C LEU A 149 -2.57 -16.48 -9.36
N PHE A 150 -3.63 -16.41 -10.18
CA PHE A 150 -4.46 -15.21 -10.25
C PHE A 150 -5.07 -14.87 -8.89
N THR A 151 -5.58 -15.89 -8.18
CA THR A 151 -6.12 -15.71 -6.83
C THR A 151 -5.05 -15.20 -5.86
N PHE A 152 -3.85 -15.78 -5.90
CA PHE A 152 -2.72 -15.35 -5.09
C PHE A 152 -2.29 -13.91 -5.38
N ASP A 153 -2.26 -13.50 -6.66
CA ASP A 153 -1.96 -12.12 -7.06
C ASP A 153 -3.05 -11.15 -6.55
N VAL A 154 -4.34 -11.45 -6.76
CA VAL A 154 -5.47 -10.65 -6.22
C VAL A 154 -5.36 -10.50 -4.70
N CYS A 155 -5.09 -11.59 -3.99
CA CYS A 155 -4.88 -11.55 -2.55
C CYS A 155 -3.67 -10.71 -2.16
N SER A 156 -2.58 -10.74 -2.94
CA SER A 156 -1.39 -9.93 -2.70
C SER A 156 -1.65 -8.43 -2.90
N TYR A 157 -2.39 -8.05 -3.94
CA TYR A 157 -2.80 -6.65 -4.16
C TYR A 157 -3.71 -6.15 -3.03
N GLN A 158 -4.69 -6.96 -2.60
CA GLN A 158 -5.53 -6.60 -1.45
C GLN A 158 -4.71 -6.51 -0.16
N ALA A 159 -3.76 -7.43 0.04
CA ALA A 159 -2.91 -7.46 1.21
C ALA A 159 -2.02 -6.21 1.29
N LEU A 160 -1.48 -5.74 0.16
CA LEU A 160 -0.69 -4.51 0.09
C LEU A 160 -1.48 -3.30 0.62
N ALA A 161 -2.73 -3.13 0.17
CA ALA A 161 -3.63 -2.08 0.64
C ALA A 161 -4.04 -2.24 2.12
N ALA A 162 -4.34 -3.47 2.54
CA ALA A 162 -4.73 -3.78 3.92
C ALA A 162 -3.55 -3.66 4.91
N ALA A 163 -2.33 -3.92 4.45
CA ALA A 163 -1.12 -3.86 5.26
C ALA A 163 -0.67 -2.43 5.53
N ALA A 164 -1.10 -1.44 4.76
CA ALA A 164 -0.65 -0.06 4.91
C ALA A 164 -0.83 0.50 6.33
N ILE A 165 0.24 1.13 6.84
CA ILE A 165 0.32 1.73 8.17
C ILE A 165 0.55 3.24 8.08
N HIS A 166 1.42 3.70 7.18
CA HIS A 166 1.59 5.13 6.93
C HIS A 166 0.26 5.81 6.56
N PRO A 167 -0.07 7.01 7.08
CA PRO A 167 -1.39 7.63 6.91
C PRO A 167 -1.73 8.07 5.48
N HIS A 168 -0.73 8.10 4.60
CA HIS A 168 -0.89 8.45 3.19
C HIS A 168 -0.52 7.27 2.29
N ALA A 169 -1.29 7.11 1.21
CA ALA A 169 -1.01 6.20 0.10
C ALA A 169 -1.02 6.97 -1.24
N TYR A 170 -0.30 6.45 -2.23
CA TYR A 170 -0.10 7.11 -3.52
C TYR A 170 -0.48 6.19 -4.68
N LEU A 171 -1.35 6.69 -5.56
CA LEU A 171 -1.61 6.15 -6.88
C LEU A 171 -0.84 6.95 -7.93
N PHE A 172 0.08 6.31 -8.63
CA PHE A 172 0.72 6.89 -9.79
C PHE A 172 -0.09 6.57 -11.06
N THR A 173 -0.65 7.61 -11.67
CA THR A 173 -1.46 7.52 -12.89
C THR A 173 -1.51 8.86 -13.62
N LYS A 174 -1.91 8.86 -14.90
CA LYS A 174 -2.05 10.09 -15.69
C LYS A 174 -3.08 11.02 -15.05
N LYS A 175 -2.75 12.31 -14.94
CA LYS A 175 -3.68 13.32 -14.40
C LYS A 175 -4.80 13.61 -15.40
N GLY A 176 -6.00 13.84 -14.90
CA GLY A 176 -7.17 14.17 -15.74
C GLY A 176 -7.69 13.02 -16.61
N VAL A 177 -7.19 11.79 -16.40
CA VAL A 177 -7.68 10.58 -17.06
C VAL A 177 -8.30 9.68 -16.00
N ASP A 178 -9.44 9.06 -16.34
CA ASP A 178 -10.05 8.05 -15.48
C ASP A 178 -9.15 6.82 -15.40
N TRP A 179 -9.02 6.23 -14.22
CA TRP A 179 -8.34 4.95 -14.11
C TRP A 179 -9.17 3.85 -14.78
N ARG A 180 -8.47 2.80 -15.17
CA ARG A 180 -9.09 1.63 -15.79
C ARG A 180 -10.00 0.94 -14.79
N GLN A 181 -11.26 0.75 -15.18
CA GLN A 181 -12.26 0.11 -14.33
C GLN A 181 -11.93 -1.37 -14.05
N ASP A 182 -11.17 -2.01 -14.92
CA ASP A 182 -10.70 -3.39 -14.80
C ASP A 182 -9.30 -3.51 -14.18
N SER A 183 -8.70 -2.41 -13.70
CA SER A 183 -7.39 -2.46 -13.03
C SER A 183 -7.49 -3.01 -11.60
N MET A 184 -6.41 -3.62 -11.09
CA MET A 184 -6.32 -4.06 -9.69
C MET A 184 -6.56 -2.91 -8.71
N TRP A 185 -6.14 -1.70 -9.10
CA TRP A 185 -6.47 -0.48 -8.37
C TRP A 185 -7.97 -0.33 -8.10
N ASN A 186 -8.78 -0.41 -9.16
CA ASN A 186 -10.22 -0.24 -9.06
C ASN A 186 -10.90 -1.45 -8.41
N GLN A 187 -10.45 -2.65 -8.77
CA GLN A 187 -11.09 -3.91 -8.37
C GLN A 187 -10.84 -4.24 -6.90
N VAL A 188 -9.64 -3.93 -6.38
CA VAL A 188 -9.15 -4.50 -5.12
C VAL A 188 -8.52 -3.45 -4.21
N GLU A 189 -7.62 -2.63 -4.73
CA GLU A 189 -6.72 -1.84 -3.86
C GLU A 189 -7.42 -0.60 -3.30
N PHE A 190 -8.16 0.15 -4.13
CA PHE A 190 -8.71 1.45 -3.74
C PHE A 190 -9.73 1.32 -2.61
N TRP A 191 -10.74 0.47 -2.77
CA TRP A 191 -11.74 0.26 -1.73
C TRP A 191 -11.11 -0.27 -0.43
N GLN A 192 -10.12 -1.16 -0.55
CA GLN A 192 -9.42 -1.73 0.60
C GLN A 192 -8.62 -0.67 1.37
N LEU A 193 -8.03 0.31 0.68
CA LEU A 193 -7.39 1.47 1.31
C LEU A 193 -8.41 2.35 2.04
N THR A 194 -9.57 2.64 1.44
CA THR A 194 -10.58 3.49 2.09
C THR A 194 -11.11 2.88 3.40
N LYS A 195 -11.18 1.55 3.48
CA LYS A 195 -11.56 0.81 4.70
C LYS A 195 -10.40 0.64 5.70
N ASN A 196 -9.16 0.90 5.29
CA ASN A 196 -7.99 0.81 6.18
C ASN A 196 -7.95 2.02 7.12
N LYS A 197 -8.10 1.76 8.44
CA LYS A 197 -8.17 2.80 9.48
C LYS A 197 -6.90 3.63 9.64
N ASN A 198 -5.76 3.10 9.21
CA ASN A 198 -4.50 3.84 9.23
C ASN A 198 -4.47 4.91 8.14
N ILE A 199 -5.12 4.66 6.99
CA ILE A 199 -5.15 5.58 5.86
C ILE A 199 -6.07 6.76 6.16
N LYS A 200 -5.49 7.96 6.05
CA LYS A 200 -6.16 9.25 6.12
C LYS A 200 -6.36 9.86 4.75
N ARG A 201 -5.37 9.74 3.86
CA ARG A 201 -5.43 10.32 2.52
C ARG A 201 -4.87 9.39 1.46
N ILE A 202 -5.50 9.41 0.29
CA ILE A 202 -5.05 8.75 -0.91
C ILE A 202 -4.82 9.82 -1.98
N TYR A 203 -3.62 9.88 -2.52
CA TYR A 203 -3.22 10.87 -3.51
C TYR A 203 -3.06 10.23 -4.88
N ARG A 204 -3.49 10.93 -5.93
CA ARG A 204 -3.08 10.72 -7.31
C ARG A 204 -1.88 11.58 -7.62
N VAL A 205 -0.93 11.00 -8.35
CA VAL A 205 0.26 11.70 -8.85
C VAL A 205 0.51 11.27 -10.30
N ASP A 206 0.79 12.25 -11.17
CA ASP A 206 1.32 11.99 -12.51
C ASP A 206 2.83 12.25 -12.52
N PRO A 207 3.67 11.20 -12.47
CA PRO A 207 5.11 11.34 -12.31
C PRO A 207 5.84 11.60 -13.64
N ARG A 208 5.13 11.57 -14.78
CA ARG A 208 5.74 11.67 -16.10
C ARG A 208 6.42 13.02 -16.27
N PRO A 209 7.63 13.11 -16.81
CA PRO A 209 8.28 14.38 -17.13
C PRO A 209 7.39 15.28 -18.01
N TRP A 210 7.52 16.60 -17.85
CA TRP A 210 6.68 17.60 -18.53
C TRP A 210 6.80 17.60 -20.06
N ASP A 211 7.89 17.05 -20.60
CA ASP A 211 8.19 16.91 -22.03
C ASP A 211 7.57 15.64 -22.65
N VAL A 212 6.96 14.77 -21.84
CA VAL A 212 6.19 13.62 -22.31
C VAL A 212 4.84 14.07 -22.88
N ALA A 213 4.43 13.45 -23.99
CA ALA A 213 3.18 13.76 -24.66
C ALA A 213 1.94 13.68 -23.73
N GLY A 214 0.98 14.56 -23.98
CA GLY A 214 -0.28 14.63 -23.25
C GLY A 214 -0.27 15.51 -22.00
N ILE A 215 0.82 16.24 -21.73
CA ILE A 215 0.88 17.31 -20.72
C ILE A 215 0.81 18.66 -21.44
N LEU A 216 -0.23 19.46 -21.14
CA LEU A 216 -0.37 20.79 -21.74
C LEU A 216 0.62 21.77 -21.11
N PRO A 217 1.09 22.81 -21.84
CA PRO A 217 1.99 23.83 -21.28
C PRO A 217 1.49 24.46 -19.97
N VAL A 218 0.18 24.69 -19.87
CA VAL A 218 -0.46 25.24 -18.67
C VAL A 218 -0.42 24.29 -17.45
N GLN A 219 -0.19 22.99 -17.68
CA GLN A 219 -0.10 21.97 -16.64
C GLN A 219 1.35 21.72 -16.20
N MET A 220 2.37 22.19 -16.93
CA MET A 220 3.78 21.83 -16.69
C MET A 220 4.24 22.08 -15.25
N CYS A 221 3.82 23.19 -14.63
CA CYS A 221 4.26 23.52 -13.27
C CYS A 221 3.52 22.73 -12.17
N SER A 222 2.44 22.02 -12.50
CA SER A 222 1.57 21.38 -11.50
C SER A 222 1.12 19.98 -11.87
N HIS A 223 1.55 19.41 -12.99
CA HIS A 223 1.09 18.08 -13.42
C HIS A 223 1.49 17.02 -12.37
N SER A 224 2.70 17.14 -11.80
CA SER A 224 3.25 16.24 -10.78
C SER A 224 2.85 16.61 -9.35
N SER A 225 1.97 17.61 -9.18
CA SER A 225 1.38 17.89 -7.87
C SER A 225 0.40 16.81 -7.47
N GLU A 226 0.38 16.52 -6.17
CA GLU A 226 -0.57 15.61 -5.55
C GLU A 226 -2.00 16.11 -5.77
N GLU A 227 -2.88 15.17 -6.07
CA GLU A 227 -4.31 15.40 -6.13
C GLU A 227 -5.00 14.44 -5.17
N ILE A 228 -5.84 14.97 -4.27
CA ILE A 228 -6.53 14.15 -3.27
C ILE A 228 -7.65 13.36 -3.98
N LEU A 229 -7.50 12.04 -4.01
CA LEU A 229 -8.55 11.12 -4.47
C LEU A 229 -9.57 10.82 -3.39
N TRP A 230 -9.08 10.69 -2.15
CA TRP A 230 -9.89 10.32 -0.99
C TRP A 230 -9.27 10.90 0.28
N ASP A 231 -10.09 11.48 1.16
CA ASP A 231 -9.68 12.06 2.44
C ASP A 231 -10.70 11.76 3.55
N ARG A 232 -10.23 11.05 4.58
CA ARG A 232 -11.04 10.69 5.75
C ARG A 232 -11.52 11.91 6.54
N ASP A 233 -10.69 12.94 6.67
CA ASP A 233 -11.02 14.16 7.43
C ASP A 233 -12.04 15.03 6.68
N ARG A 234 -12.07 14.93 5.35
CA ARG A 234 -13.09 15.56 4.50
C ARG A 234 -14.46 14.87 4.60
N GLY A 235 -14.51 13.65 5.15
CA GLY A 235 -15.71 12.83 5.27
C GLY A 235 -16.04 12.06 3.99
N ASP A 236 -15.04 11.78 3.14
CA ASP A 236 -15.26 10.96 1.95
C ASP A 236 -15.70 9.54 2.37
N ALA A 237 -16.70 9.01 1.66
CA ALA A 237 -17.25 7.70 1.98
C ALA A 237 -16.21 6.58 1.75
N GLU A 238 -16.29 5.53 2.57
CA GLU A 238 -15.60 4.27 2.27
C GLU A 238 -16.27 3.62 1.04
N ILE A 239 -15.46 3.08 0.13
CA ILE A 239 -15.95 2.47 -1.10
C ILE A 239 -16.25 0.99 -0.84
N GLU A 240 -17.32 0.46 -1.43
CA GLU A 240 -17.66 -0.95 -1.29
C GLU A 240 -16.74 -1.86 -2.11
N PRO A 241 -16.51 -3.12 -1.67
CA PRO A 241 -15.67 -4.07 -2.39
C PRO A 241 -16.23 -4.40 -3.76
N VAL A 242 -15.36 -4.40 -4.77
CA VAL A 242 -15.70 -4.88 -6.12
C VAL A 242 -15.30 -6.35 -6.27
N ASP A 243 -14.05 -6.68 -5.91
CA ASP A 243 -13.57 -8.04 -5.76
C ASP A 243 -12.76 -8.18 -4.46
N THR A 244 -12.65 -9.42 -3.97
CA THR A 244 -11.97 -9.76 -2.72
C THR A 244 -11.18 -11.05 -2.88
N CYS A 245 -10.05 -11.15 -2.18
CA CYS A 245 -9.33 -12.39 -1.92
C CYS A 245 -10.30 -13.47 -1.44
N ARG A 246 -10.42 -14.55 -2.22
CA ARG A 246 -11.41 -15.63 -1.99
C ARG A 246 -10.85 -16.81 -1.21
N VAL A 247 -9.69 -16.65 -0.58
CA VAL A 247 -9.04 -17.71 0.19
C VAL A 247 -9.72 -17.83 1.56
N PRO A 248 -10.34 -18.98 1.89
CA PRO A 248 -11.05 -19.18 3.16
C PRO A 248 -10.14 -19.35 4.39
#